data_AF-A0A537DWA7-F1
#
_entry.id   AF-A0A537DWA7-F1
#
_cell.length_a   1.000
_cell.length_b   1.000
_cell.length_c   1.000
_cell.angle_alpha   90.00
_cell.angle_beta   90.00
_cell.angle_gamma   90.00
#
_symmetry.space_group_name_H-M   'P 1'
#
loop_
_entity.id
_entity.type
_entity.pdbx_description
1 polymer ?
#
loop_
_entity_poly.entity_id
_entity_poly.type
_entity_poly.pdbx_seq_one_letter_code
_entity_poly.pdbx_strand_id
1 'polypeptide(L)'
;MGISPRAIPGQKGGIFWTTGDEHDEYGHITEAADIRIKMMRKRMRKIELAGQVIPDSKKATLHGPSSSRITLVGWGSSKGAILDGMEDLKSDGIETNFLQVRFVNPFPTDYVQQVLGSARRKIAIENNYSAQMAGLIREKTGIGMDNTIVKFDGRPFSQNEIYEGVKDIIKNGMKEVTVSHA
;
A
#
# COMPACT_ATOMS: atom_id res chain seq x y z
N MET A 1 -13.47 10.58 20.02
CA MET A 1 -13.84 10.03 18.68
C MET A 1 -13.39 10.85 17.46
N GLY A 2 -12.80 12.05 17.55
CA GLY A 2 -12.10 12.71 16.40
C GLY A 2 -12.97 13.21 15.23
N ILE A 3 -14.15 12.63 15.03
CA ILE A 3 -15.14 12.97 14.01
C ILE A 3 -16.12 13.98 14.60
N SER A 4 -16.13 15.20 14.06
CA SER A 4 -17.14 16.21 14.40
C SER A 4 -18.42 15.98 13.58
N PRO A 5 -19.61 16.21 14.16
CA PRO A 5 -20.85 16.33 13.38
C PRO A 5 -20.69 17.39 12.27
N ARG A 6 -21.30 17.13 11.11
CA ARG A 6 -21.17 18.00 9.93
C ARG A 6 -22.52 18.64 9.60
N ALA A 7 -22.56 19.97 9.59
CA ALA A 7 -23.64 20.74 8.98
C ALA A 7 -23.37 20.92 7.48
N ILE A 8 -24.41 21.24 6.71
CA ILE A 8 -24.30 21.61 5.28
C ILE A 8 -24.71 23.07 5.08
N PRO A 9 -24.15 23.78 4.07
CA PRO A 9 -24.57 25.15 3.75
C PRO A 9 -26.09 25.27 3.59
N GLY A 10 -26.68 26.28 4.24
CA GLY A 10 -28.13 26.53 4.21
C GLY A 10 -28.96 25.70 5.20
N GLN A 11 -28.36 24.79 5.96
CA GLN A 11 -29.08 24.03 6.99
C GLN A 11 -29.57 24.95 8.12
N LYS A 12 -30.88 24.91 8.43
CA LYS A 12 -31.46 25.65 9.55
C LYS A 12 -30.72 25.31 10.85
N GLY A 13 -30.19 26.32 11.52
CA GLY A 13 -29.42 26.15 12.77
C GLY A 13 -28.00 25.59 12.58
N GLY A 14 -27.53 25.42 11.35
CA GLY A 14 -26.21 24.88 11.02
C GLY A 14 -25.22 25.95 10.56
N ILE A 15 -25.14 27.09 11.25
CA ILE A 15 -24.11 28.11 10.94
C ILE A 15 -22.74 27.54 11.29
N PHE A 16 -21.78 27.65 10.38
CA PHE A 16 -20.41 27.20 10.59
C PHE A 16 -19.42 28.09 9.84
N TRP A 17 -18.16 28.11 10.29
CA TRP A 17 -17.05 28.75 9.60
C TRP A 17 -16.07 27.69 9.10
N THR A 18 -15.42 27.97 7.97
CA THR A 18 -14.32 27.16 7.43
C THR A 18 -13.17 28.07 7.06
N THR A 19 -11.97 27.69 7.50
CA THR A 19 -10.73 28.39 7.17
C THR A 19 -9.62 27.38 6.91
N GLY A 20 -8.62 27.79 6.12
CA GLY A 20 -7.39 27.03 5.89
C GLY A 20 -6.41 27.13 7.07
N ASP A 21 -6.49 28.20 7.85
CA ASP A 21 -5.72 28.37 9.07
C ASP A 21 -6.13 27.36 10.15
N GLU A 22 -5.28 27.23 11.18
CA GLU A 22 -5.70 26.50 12.38
C GLU A 22 -6.88 27.23 13.03
N HIS A 23 -7.83 26.45 13.55
CA HIS A 23 -9.08 26.97 14.05
C HIS A 23 -9.58 26.24 15.29
N ASP A 24 -10.40 26.95 16.06
CA ASP A 24 -11.11 26.39 17.20
C ASP A 24 -12.31 25.51 16.79
N GLU A 25 -13.14 25.11 17.75
CA GLU A 25 -14.30 24.24 17.49
C GLU A 25 -15.44 24.93 16.74
N TYR A 26 -15.43 26.26 16.65
CA TYR A 26 -16.40 27.07 15.91
C TYR A 26 -15.92 27.40 14.48
N GLY A 27 -14.63 27.18 14.20
CA GLY A 27 -14.01 27.47 12.90
C GLY A 27 -13.36 28.85 12.83
N HIS A 28 -13.20 29.54 13.96
CA HIS A 28 -12.47 30.82 14.01
C HIS A 28 -10.97 30.58 14.09
N ILE A 29 -10.20 31.45 13.41
CA ILE A 29 -8.75 31.39 13.34
C ILE A 29 -8.13 31.50 14.74
N THR A 30 -7.13 30.67 15.01
CA THR A 30 -6.37 30.73 16.27
C THR A 30 -4.93 30.27 16.08
N GLU A 31 -4.02 30.94 16.78
CA GLU A 31 -2.59 30.58 16.85
C GLU A 31 -2.21 29.99 18.22
N ALA A 32 -3.19 29.76 19.10
CA ALA A 32 -2.93 29.22 20.43
C ALA A 32 -2.38 27.79 20.35
N ALA A 33 -1.20 27.57 20.96
CA ALA A 33 -0.45 26.32 20.82
C ALA A 33 -1.20 25.09 21.37
N ASP A 34 -1.95 25.26 22.46
CA ASP A 34 -2.77 24.20 23.06
C ASP A 34 -3.91 23.77 22.14
N ILE A 35 -4.62 24.73 21.53
CA ILE A 35 -5.67 24.47 20.54
C ILE A 35 -5.07 23.79 19.31
N ARG A 36 -3.94 24.29 18.79
CA ARG A 36 -3.21 23.68 17.67
C ARG A 36 -2.92 22.19 17.92
N ILE A 37 -2.37 21.86 19.09
CA ILE A 37 -2.09 20.47 19.47
C ILE A 37 -3.40 19.66 19.57
N LYS A 38 -4.43 20.19 20.24
CA LYS A 38 -5.74 19.51 20.40
C LYS A 38 -6.37 19.20 19.04
N MET A 39 -6.39 20.16 18.12
CA MET A 39 -7.02 20.05 16.81
C MET A 39 -6.21 19.16 15.85
N MET A 40 -4.89 19.21 15.91
CA MET A 40 -4.06 18.29 15.13
C MET A 40 -4.26 16.83 15.59
N ARG A 41 -4.23 16.57 16.90
CA ARG A 41 -4.54 15.24 17.46
C ARG A 41 -5.96 14.79 17.09
N LYS A 42 -6.94 15.68 17.12
CA LYS A 42 -8.33 15.38 16.68
C LYS A 42 -8.36 14.93 15.23
N ARG A 43 -7.67 15.62 14.32
CA ARG A 43 -7.61 15.26 12.90
C ARG A 43 -6.91 13.92 12.67
N MET A 44 -5.75 13.70 13.30
CA MET A 44 -4.99 12.45 13.15
C MET A 44 -5.71 11.23 13.71
N ARG A 45 -6.43 11.36 14.83
CA ARG A 45 -7.28 10.29 15.37
C ARG A 45 -8.30 9.74 14.38
N LYS A 46 -8.70 10.49 13.36
CA LYS A 46 -9.60 9.98 12.30
C LYS A 46 -8.91 8.93 11.43
N ILE A 47 -7.64 9.11 11.11
CA ILE A 47 -6.85 8.13 10.35
C ILE A 47 -6.56 6.90 11.21
N GLU A 48 -6.22 7.10 12.48
CA GLU A 48 -6.04 6.00 13.45
C GLU A 48 -7.33 5.17 13.59
N LEU A 49 -8.47 5.84 13.79
CA LEU A 49 -9.77 5.19 13.85
C LEU A 49 -10.09 4.44 12.55
N ALA A 50 -9.83 5.05 11.38
CA ALA A 50 -9.98 4.38 10.10
C ALA A 50 -9.13 3.10 10.03
N GLY A 51 -7.90 3.12 10.55
CA GLY A 51 -7.02 1.96 10.63
C GLY A 51 -7.60 0.81 11.46
N GLN A 52 -8.31 1.15 12.55
CA GLN A 52 -8.96 0.18 13.46
C GLN A 52 -10.26 -0.37 12.90
N VAL A 53 -11.11 0.46 12.29
CA VAL A 53 -12.46 0.07 11.86
C VAL A 53 -12.50 -0.53 10.46
N ILE A 54 -11.55 -0.18 9.58
CA ILE A 54 -11.46 -0.76 8.24
C ILE A 54 -10.72 -2.10 8.36
N PRO A 55 -11.36 -3.23 8.00
CA PRO A 55 -10.71 -4.54 8.10
C PRO A 55 -9.45 -4.62 7.24
N ASP A 56 -8.42 -5.34 7.72
CA ASP A 56 -7.16 -5.52 6.98
C ASP A 56 -7.37 -6.16 5.61
N SER A 57 -8.34 -7.07 5.47
CA SER A 57 -8.71 -7.70 4.19
C SER A 57 -9.18 -6.71 3.11
N LYS A 58 -9.59 -5.49 3.49
CA LYS A 58 -9.90 -4.41 2.55
C LYS A 58 -8.65 -3.59 2.19
N LYS A 59 -7.70 -3.48 3.12
CA LYS A 59 -6.48 -2.67 2.99
C LYS A 59 -5.36 -3.41 2.24
N ALA A 60 -5.29 -4.73 2.38
CA ALA A 60 -4.41 -5.61 1.62
C ALA A 60 -5.05 -7.00 1.44
N THR A 61 -4.61 -7.74 0.43
CA THR A 61 -5.16 -9.07 0.14
C THR A 61 -4.03 -10.00 -0.31
N LEU A 62 -3.93 -11.17 0.32
CA LEU A 62 -3.06 -12.24 -0.12
C LEU A 62 -3.79 -13.15 -1.10
N HIS A 63 -3.20 -13.36 -2.27
CA HIS A 63 -3.65 -14.32 -3.29
C HIS A 63 -2.69 -15.52 -3.32
N GLY A 64 -3.21 -16.71 -3.60
CA GLY A 64 -2.42 -17.95 -3.59
C GLY A 64 -2.17 -18.53 -2.19
N PRO A 65 -1.38 -19.61 -2.09
CA PRO A 65 -1.14 -20.33 -0.83
C PRO A 65 -0.34 -19.52 0.18
N SER A 66 -0.80 -19.42 1.43
CA SER A 66 -0.05 -18.77 2.51
C SER A 66 1.24 -19.50 2.87
N SER A 67 1.38 -20.78 2.49
CA SER A 67 2.56 -21.61 2.65
C SER A 67 3.67 -21.34 1.62
N SER A 68 3.39 -20.58 0.56
CA SER A 68 4.39 -20.30 -0.47
C SER A 68 5.59 -19.57 0.14
N ARG A 69 6.79 -19.97 -0.30
CA ARG A 69 8.06 -19.38 0.16
C ARG A 69 8.43 -18.11 -0.61
N ILE A 70 7.78 -17.82 -1.72
CA ILE A 70 8.03 -16.66 -2.57
C ILE A 70 6.78 -15.78 -2.56
N THR A 71 6.92 -14.58 -1.99
CA THR A 71 5.87 -13.59 -1.95
C THR A 71 6.16 -12.48 -2.93
N LEU A 72 5.31 -12.38 -3.95
CA LEU A 72 5.21 -11.24 -4.83
C LEU A 72 4.45 -10.13 -4.10
N VAL A 73 4.88 -8.88 -4.25
CA VAL A 73 4.27 -7.72 -3.61
C VAL A 73 3.99 -6.68 -4.67
N GLY A 74 2.79 -6.14 -4.69
CA GLY A 74 2.37 -5.23 -5.75
C GLY A 74 1.11 -4.47 -5.38
N TRP A 75 0.77 -3.48 -6.20
CA TRP A 75 -0.33 -2.57 -5.98
C TRP A 75 -0.85 -1.99 -7.30
N GLY A 76 -2.05 -1.43 -7.27
CA GLY A 76 -2.65 -0.79 -8.44
C GLY A 76 -2.94 -1.77 -9.60
N SER A 77 -2.64 -1.34 -10.82
CA SER A 77 -2.98 -2.04 -12.08
C SER A 77 -2.18 -3.31 -12.33
N SER A 78 -1.02 -3.49 -11.67
CA SER A 78 -0.16 -4.68 -11.80
C SER A 78 -0.85 -5.97 -11.39
N LYS A 79 -1.95 -5.90 -10.62
CA LYS A 79 -2.69 -7.06 -10.09
C LYS A 79 -2.96 -8.13 -11.16
N GLY A 80 -3.50 -7.75 -12.32
CA GLY A 80 -3.89 -8.71 -13.36
C GLY A 80 -2.68 -9.49 -13.87
N ALA A 81 -1.68 -8.77 -14.38
CA ALA A 81 -0.45 -9.36 -14.88
C ALA A 81 0.27 -10.24 -13.85
N ILE A 82 0.24 -9.86 -12.57
CA ILE A 82 0.83 -10.68 -11.49
C ILE A 82 0.07 -11.99 -11.33
N LEU A 83 -1.26 -11.94 -11.23
CA LEU A 83 -2.08 -13.14 -11.06
C LEU A 83 -1.91 -14.09 -12.25
N ASP A 84 -1.93 -13.57 -13.47
CA ASP A 84 -1.74 -14.39 -14.67
C ASP A 84 -0.32 -14.98 -14.72
N GLY A 85 0.70 -14.19 -14.39
CA GLY A 85 2.09 -14.65 -14.33
C GLY A 85 2.33 -15.71 -13.24
N MET A 86 1.57 -15.67 -12.14
CA MET A 86 1.61 -16.72 -11.11
C MET A 86 1.15 -18.07 -11.64
N GLU A 87 0.19 -18.12 -12.56
CA GLU A 87 -0.26 -19.38 -13.17
C GLU A 87 0.80 -19.98 -14.11
N ASP A 88 1.53 -19.15 -14.86
CA ASP A 88 2.67 -19.60 -15.67
C ASP A 88 3.81 -20.13 -14.78
N LEU A 89 4.15 -19.39 -13.72
CA LEU A 89 5.16 -19.82 -12.74
C LEU A 89 4.79 -21.16 -12.08
N LYS A 90 3.51 -21.33 -11.74
CA LYS A 90 2.99 -22.56 -11.16
C LYS A 90 3.10 -23.73 -12.14
N SER A 91 2.88 -23.50 -13.44
CA SER A 91 3.06 -24.52 -14.49
C SER A 91 4.51 -25.01 -14.59
N ASP A 92 5.48 -24.16 -14.22
CA ASP A 92 6.91 -24.50 -14.09
C ASP A 92 7.28 -25.07 -12.69
N GLY A 93 6.30 -25.34 -11.82
CA GLY A 93 6.52 -25.85 -10.46
C GLY A 93 7.02 -24.80 -9.46
N ILE A 94 6.93 -23.51 -9.80
CA ILE A 94 7.32 -22.39 -8.93
C ILE A 94 6.06 -21.89 -8.21
N GLU A 95 5.81 -22.39 -7.00
CA GLU A 95 4.70 -21.93 -6.17
C GLU A 95 4.99 -20.54 -5.58
N THR A 96 4.13 -19.56 -5.88
CA THR A 96 4.18 -18.19 -5.38
C THR A 96 2.89 -17.80 -4.66
N ASN A 97 2.95 -16.78 -3.81
CA ASN A 97 1.77 -16.03 -3.39
C ASN A 97 1.95 -14.55 -3.68
N PHE A 98 0.87 -13.79 -3.67
CA PHE A 98 0.86 -12.38 -4.02
C PHE A 98 0.15 -11.53 -2.98
N LEU A 99 0.92 -10.69 -2.29
CA LEU A 99 0.41 -9.66 -1.41
C LEU A 99 0.08 -8.39 -2.22
N GLN A 100 -1.21 -8.19 -2.46
CA GLN A 100 -1.72 -6.97 -3.07
C GLN A 100 -1.99 -5.90 -2.00
N VAL A 101 -1.19 -4.83 -1.98
CA VAL A 101 -1.47 -3.66 -1.15
C VAL A 101 -2.49 -2.77 -1.85
N ARG A 102 -3.54 -2.35 -1.13
CA ARG A 102 -4.65 -1.55 -1.68
C ARG A 102 -4.76 -0.16 -1.05
N PHE A 103 -4.31 -0.02 0.20
CA PHE A 103 -4.36 1.23 0.96
C PHE A 103 -2.94 1.68 1.30
N VAL A 104 -2.60 2.92 0.93
CA VAL A 104 -1.34 3.57 1.35
C VAL A 104 -1.48 4.13 2.77
N ASN A 105 -2.65 4.65 3.12
CA ASN A 105 -2.96 5.21 4.44
C ASN A 105 -4.47 5.07 4.73
N PRO A 106 -4.91 4.50 5.87
CA PRO A 106 -4.09 3.81 6.87
C PRO A 106 -3.45 2.53 6.32
N PHE A 107 -2.15 2.36 6.57
CA PHE A 107 -1.39 1.20 6.12
C PHE A 107 -1.65 -0.01 7.05
N PRO A 108 -1.88 -1.22 6.53
CA PRO A 108 -2.15 -2.41 7.34
C PRO A 108 -0.86 -3.07 7.86
N THR A 109 -0.15 -2.39 8.77
CA THR A 109 1.19 -2.81 9.26
C THR A 109 1.24 -4.26 9.75
N ASP A 110 0.38 -4.63 10.70
CA ASP A 110 0.44 -5.94 11.35
C ASP A 110 0.16 -7.09 10.37
N TYR A 111 -0.86 -6.93 9.52
CA TYR A 111 -1.19 -7.90 8.49
C TYR A 111 -0.06 -8.07 7.46
N VAL A 112 0.55 -6.97 7.01
CA VAL A 112 1.68 -7.02 6.07
C VAL A 112 2.91 -7.66 6.74
N GLN A 113 3.18 -7.37 8.01
CA GLN A 113 4.24 -8.02 8.77
C GLN A 113 4.03 -9.53 8.89
N GLN A 114 2.80 -9.96 9.18
CA GLN A 114 2.46 -11.38 9.26
C GLN A 114 2.72 -12.10 7.93
N VAL A 115 2.28 -11.53 6.80
CA VAL A 115 2.46 -12.15 5.47
C VAL A 115 3.93 -12.17 5.06
N LEU A 116 4.65 -11.06 5.25
CA LEU A 116 6.04 -10.96 4.78
C LEU A 116 7.05 -11.63 5.72
N GLY A 117 6.71 -11.79 7.00
CA GLY A 117 7.56 -12.45 7.99
C GLY A 117 7.72 -13.95 7.75
N SER A 118 6.75 -14.60 7.08
CA SER A 118 6.84 -16.01 6.69
C SER A 118 7.51 -16.23 5.32
N ALA A 119 7.71 -15.17 4.54
CA ALA A 119 8.26 -15.25 3.20
C ALA A 119 9.77 -15.48 3.23
N ARG A 120 10.25 -16.49 2.50
CA ARG A 120 11.69 -16.71 2.30
C ARG A 120 12.28 -15.73 1.28
N ARG A 121 11.49 -15.36 0.27
CA ARG A 121 11.85 -14.37 -0.74
C ARG A 121 10.69 -13.41 -0.98
N LYS A 122 10.98 -12.12 -1.00
CA LYS A 122 10.04 -11.01 -1.15
C LYS A 122 10.42 -10.22 -2.40
N ILE A 123 9.54 -10.20 -3.40
CA ILE A 123 9.78 -9.55 -4.69
C ILE A 123 8.74 -8.45 -4.88
N ALA A 124 9.16 -7.18 -4.90
CA ALA A 124 8.26 -6.08 -5.22
C ALA A 124 8.15 -5.86 -6.73
N ILE A 125 6.93 -5.62 -7.21
CA ILE A 125 6.59 -5.45 -8.62
C ILE A 125 5.89 -4.10 -8.77
N GLU A 126 6.54 -3.14 -9.44
CA GLU A 126 6.06 -1.75 -9.44
C GLU A 126 6.29 -1.01 -10.77
N ASN A 127 5.30 -0.19 -11.16
CA ASN A 127 5.42 0.72 -12.31
C ASN A 127 6.07 2.06 -11.92
N ASN A 128 7.21 2.02 -11.26
CA ASN A 128 8.02 3.20 -10.96
C ASN A 128 9.49 2.83 -10.79
N TYR A 129 10.37 3.81 -10.98
CA TYR A 129 11.82 3.63 -10.93
C TYR A 129 12.35 3.23 -9.53
N SER A 130 11.78 3.81 -8.47
CA SER A 130 12.37 3.76 -7.13
C SER A 130 11.76 2.71 -6.20
N ALA A 131 10.89 1.82 -6.69
CA ALA A 131 10.11 0.86 -5.90
C ALA A 131 9.45 1.52 -4.66
N GLN A 132 8.61 2.52 -4.88
CA GLN A 132 8.05 3.36 -3.81
C GLN A 132 7.23 2.59 -2.78
N MET A 133 6.42 1.60 -3.21
CA MET A 133 5.65 0.78 -2.29
C MET A 133 6.56 -0.11 -1.43
N ALA A 134 7.64 -0.66 -2.00
CA ALA A 134 8.66 -1.35 -1.23
C ALA A 134 9.29 -0.45 -0.15
N GLY A 135 9.56 0.82 -0.50
CA GLY A 135 10.02 1.84 0.44
C GLY A 135 9.02 2.10 1.57
N LEU A 136 7.74 2.28 1.25
CA LEU A 136 6.68 2.48 2.23
C LEU A 136 6.52 1.26 3.15
N ILE A 137 6.53 0.04 2.60
CA ILE A 137 6.46 -1.20 3.39
C ILE A 137 7.60 -1.21 4.40
N ARG A 138 8.83 -0.90 3.97
CA ARG A 138 9.98 -0.84 4.87
C ARG A 138 9.81 0.22 5.95
N GLU A 139 9.31 1.40 5.61
CA GLU A 139 9.03 2.48 6.58
C GLU A 139 8.02 2.02 7.65
N LYS A 140 6.94 1.36 7.23
CA LYS A 140 5.83 0.98 8.13
C LYS A 140 6.07 -0.29 8.92
N THR A 141 6.88 -1.21 8.40
CA THR A 141 7.01 -2.57 8.94
C THR A 141 8.43 -2.94 9.38
N GLY A 142 9.45 -2.20 8.92
CA GLY A 142 10.86 -2.56 9.03
C GLY A 142 11.32 -3.65 8.05
N ILE A 143 10.40 -4.28 7.30
CA ILE A 143 10.72 -5.39 6.40
C ILE A 143 11.13 -4.85 5.03
N GLY A 144 12.34 -5.20 4.58
CA GLY A 144 12.83 -4.92 3.24
C GLY A 144 12.39 -5.96 2.21
N MET A 145 12.29 -5.54 0.95
CA MET A 145 12.16 -6.47 -0.18
C MET A 145 13.53 -7.01 -0.56
N ASP A 146 13.59 -8.29 -0.94
CA ASP A 146 14.85 -8.93 -1.34
C ASP A 146 15.19 -8.57 -2.79
N ASN A 147 14.16 -8.44 -3.63
CA ASN A 147 14.28 -8.15 -5.06
C ASN A 147 13.18 -7.18 -5.53
N THR A 148 13.44 -6.52 -6.66
CA THR A 148 12.48 -5.64 -7.33
C THR A 148 12.35 -5.98 -8.82
N ILE A 149 11.13 -5.93 -9.34
CA ILE A 149 10.82 -5.91 -10.77
C ILE A 149 10.16 -4.55 -11.04
N VAL A 150 10.86 -3.70 -11.77
CA VAL A 150 10.44 -2.32 -12.02
C VAL A 150 10.20 -2.08 -13.50
N LYS A 151 9.24 -1.20 -13.77
CA LYS A 151 8.93 -0.77 -15.13
C LYS A 151 8.53 0.69 -15.15
N PHE A 152 9.10 1.46 -16.07
CA PHE A 152 8.90 2.91 -16.14
C PHE A 152 8.96 3.45 -17.58
N ASP A 153 8.66 2.59 -18.56
CA ASP A 153 8.55 2.91 -19.99
C ASP A 153 7.18 3.50 -20.39
N GLY A 154 6.26 3.65 -19.43
CA GLY A 154 4.89 4.16 -19.65
C GLY A 154 3.89 3.10 -20.13
N ARG A 155 4.27 1.83 -20.27
CA ARG A 155 3.37 0.73 -20.64
C ARG A 155 2.97 -0.11 -19.42
N PRO A 156 1.76 -0.70 -19.40
CA PRO A 156 1.36 -1.65 -18.36
C PRO A 156 2.28 -2.87 -18.32
N PHE A 157 2.35 -3.56 -17.17
CA PHE A 157 2.96 -4.90 -17.15
C PHE A 157 2.15 -5.88 -18.00
N SER A 158 2.86 -6.74 -18.73
CA SER A 158 2.28 -7.97 -19.29
C SER A 158 2.52 -9.15 -18.36
N GLN A 159 1.70 -10.20 -18.51
CA GLN A 159 1.88 -11.48 -17.84
C GLN A 159 3.29 -12.04 -18.05
N ASN A 160 3.78 -12.02 -19.30
CA ASN A 160 5.10 -12.55 -19.65
C ASN A 160 6.25 -11.80 -18.97
N GLU A 161 6.13 -10.48 -18.81
CA GLU A 161 7.15 -9.68 -18.10
C GLU A 161 7.24 -10.06 -16.62
N ILE A 162 6.10 -10.39 -15.97
CA ILE A 162 6.11 -10.88 -14.59
C ILE A 162 6.78 -12.26 -14.53
N TYR A 163 6.35 -13.17 -15.39
CA TYR A 163 6.87 -14.52 -15.45
C TYR A 163 8.39 -14.56 -15.66
N GLU A 164 8.89 -13.89 -16.71
CA GLU A 164 10.33 -13.85 -17.01
C GLU A 164 11.10 -13.11 -15.91
N GLY A 165 10.61 -11.97 -15.43
CA GLY A 165 11.28 -11.19 -14.39
C GLY A 165 11.43 -11.97 -13.07
N VAL A 166 10.42 -12.76 -12.68
CA VAL A 166 10.52 -13.62 -11.49
C VAL A 166 11.50 -14.77 -11.73
N LYS A 167 11.48 -15.43 -12.89
CA LYS A 167 12.43 -16.51 -13.21
C LYS A 167 13.86 -16.02 -13.23
N ASP A 168 14.09 -14.83 -13.78
CA ASP A 168 15.39 -14.18 -13.81
C ASP A 168 15.93 -13.91 -12.41
N ILE A 169 15.09 -13.45 -11.49
CA ILE A 169 15.46 -13.29 -10.07
C ILE A 169 15.83 -14.64 -9.43
N ILE A 170 15.01 -15.68 -9.68
CA ILE A 170 15.22 -17.01 -9.08
C ILE A 170 16.51 -17.65 -9.60
N LYS A 171 16.77 -17.56 -10.91
CA LYS A 171 17.90 -18.21 -11.58
C LYS A 171 19.20 -17.44 -11.39
N ASN A 172 19.17 -16.13 -11.57
CA ASN A 172 20.38 -15.30 -11.64
C ASN A 172 20.64 -14.50 -10.35
N GLY A 173 19.70 -14.52 -9.39
CA GLY A 173 19.87 -13.81 -8.12
C GLY A 173 19.87 -12.29 -8.25
N MET A 174 19.31 -11.74 -9.33
CA MET A 174 19.32 -10.30 -9.59
C MET A 174 18.58 -9.52 -8.50
N LYS A 175 19.20 -8.47 -7.98
CA LYS A 175 18.58 -7.61 -6.97
C LYS A 175 17.43 -6.78 -7.56
N GLU A 176 17.59 -6.35 -8.80
CA GLU A 176 16.61 -5.54 -9.53
C GLU A 176 16.54 -6.04 -10.98
N VAL A 177 15.33 -6.13 -11.51
CA VAL A 177 15.04 -6.42 -12.91
C VAL A 177 14.22 -5.27 -13.45
N THR A 178 14.73 -4.61 -14.50
CA THR A 178 13.94 -3.65 -15.26
C THR A 178 13.37 -4.35 -16.47
N VAL A 179 12.05 -4.31 -16.61
CA VAL A 179 11.36 -4.85 -17.79
C VAL A 179 10.85 -3.70 -18.66
N SER A 180 10.74 -3.98 -19.95
CA SER A 180 10.20 -3.05 -20.96
C SER A 180 9.47 -3.88 -22.00
N HIS A 181 8.43 -3.30 -22.61
CA HIS A 181 7.89 -3.91 -23.82
C HIS A 181 8.98 -3.92 -24.91
N ALA A 182 9.11 -5.06 -25.60
CA ALA A 182 9.84 -5.15 -26.85
C ALA A 182 9.08 -4.46 -27.98
#